data_AF-A0A2A5CFG7-F1
#
_entry.id   AF-A0A2A5CFG7-F1
#
_cell.length_a   1.000
_cell.length_b   1.000
_cell.length_c   1.000
_cell.angle_alpha   90.00
_cell.angle_beta   90.00
_cell.angle_gamma   90.00
#
_symmetry.space_group_name_H-M   'P 1'
#
loop_
_entity.id
_entity.type
_entity.pdbx_description
1 polymer ?
#
loop_
_entity_poly.entity_id
_entity_poly.type
_entity_poly.pdbx_seq_one_letter_code
_entity_poly.pdbx_strand_id
1 'polypeptide(L)'
;MKTEKKTGADRTQPAVRDEWWSDERIQSFMALDTSADEAPDFHVLIKAYRGMVPEAFSRFIAFFIEAGRNINEKNYRGETILKITSEHKNSKKYAEILKQAGAES
;
A
#
# COMPACT_ATOMS: atom_id res chain seq x y z
N MET A 1 -7.74 -3.49 -41.44
CA MET A 1 -8.60 -3.16 -40.28
C MET A 1 -8.34 -4.21 -39.21
N LYS A 2 -7.41 -3.94 -38.28
CA LYS A 2 -7.66 -3.64 -36.85
C LYS A 2 -8.69 -4.55 -36.19
N THR A 3 -8.21 -5.42 -35.29
CA THR A 3 -8.57 -5.38 -33.86
C THR A 3 -7.56 -6.18 -33.05
N GLU A 4 -6.60 -5.48 -32.45
CA GLU A 4 -5.92 -5.92 -31.23
C GLU A 4 -6.98 -6.03 -30.12
N LYS A 5 -7.09 -7.20 -29.49
CA LYS A 5 -7.82 -7.35 -28.22
C LYS A 5 -6.81 -7.69 -27.13
N LYS A 6 -6.36 -6.59 -26.51
CA LYS A 6 -5.74 -6.40 -25.19
C LYS A 6 -5.52 -7.68 -24.37
N THR A 7 -4.25 -7.91 -24.07
CA THR A 7 -3.70 -8.83 -23.06
C THR A 7 -4.41 -8.64 -21.72
N GLY A 8 -5.31 -9.56 -21.39
CA GLY A 8 -5.79 -9.77 -20.02
C GLY A 8 -4.81 -10.66 -19.27
N ALA A 9 -3.60 -10.17 -19.03
CA ALA A 9 -2.70 -10.80 -18.07
C ALA A 9 -3.07 -10.26 -16.69
N ASP A 10 -3.39 -11.19 -15.79
CA ASP A 10 -3.50 -10.99 -14.35
C ASP A 10 -4.70 -10.16 -13.84
N ARG A 11 -5.90 -10.70 -14.04
CA ARG A 11 -6.97 -10.53 -13.03
C ARG A 11 -7.05 -11.80 -12.20
N THR A 12 -5.98 -12.08 -11.47
CA THR A 12 -5.99 -13.11 -10.44
C THR A 12 -6.68 -12.49 -9.23
N GLN A 13 -8.02 -12.46 -9.23
CA GLN A 13 -8.77 -12.36 -7.99
C GLN A 13 -9.05 -13.78 -7.47
N PRO A 14 -8.28 -14.30 -6.50
CA PRO A 14 -8.74 -15.42 -5.71
C PRO A 14 -9.11 -14.97 -4.28
N ALA A 15 -10.35 -15.34 -3.94
CA ALA A 15 -10.92 -15.58 -2.62
C ALA A 15 -11.19 -14.36 -1.72
N VAL A 16 -12.42 -13.84 -1.88
CA VAL A 16 -13.30 -13.48 -0.76
C VAL A 16 -13.13 -14.52 0.35
N ARG A 17 -12.57 -14.11 1.49
CA ARG A 17 -12.73 -14.83 2.75
C ARG A 17 -13.20 -13.82 3.80
N ASP A 18 -14.51 -13.84 4.01
CA ASP A 18 -15.27 -13.28 5.12
C ASP A 18 -14.88 -11.89 5.66
N GLU A 19 -15.58 -10.89 5.11
CA GLU A 19 -16.20 -9.77 5.84
C GLU A 19 -15.36 -8.72 6.59
N TRP A 20 -14.02 -8.75 6.59
CA TRP A 20 -13.27 -7.66 7.28
C TRP A 20 -12.31 -6.81 6.41
N TRP A 21 -11.94 -7.20 5.19
CA TRP A 21 -11.05 -6.37 4.34
C TRP A 21 -11.43 -6.38 2.85
N SER A 22 -12.61 -5.84 2.54
CA SER A 22 -13.04 -5.54 1.16
C SER A 22 -12.11 -4.52 0.49
N ASP A 23 -11.98 -4.60 -0.83
CA ASP A 23 -11.17 -3.63 -1.59
C ASP A 23 -11.68 -2.18 -1.38
N GLU A 24 -12.99 -1.97 -1.27
CA GLU A 24 -13.58 -0.67 -0.91
C GLU A 24 -13.07 -0.13 0.44
N ARG A 25 -12.98 -0.99 1.47
CA ARG A 25 -12.45 -0.60 2.78
C ARG A 25 -10.96 -0.29 2.69
N ILE A 26 -10.21 -1.06 1.92
CA ILE A 26 -8.77 -0.82 1.69
C ILE A 26 -8.57 0.53 1.00
N GLN A 27 -9.32 0.79 -0.08
CA GLN A 27 -9.25 2.02 -0.85
C GLN A 27 -9.71 3.24 -0.04
N SER A 28 -10.60 3.06 0.93
CA SER A 28 -11.03 4.14 1.85
C SER A 28 -9.86 4.78 2.61
N PHE A 29 -8.74 4.07 2.81
CA PHE A 29 -7.53 4.66 3.42
C PHE A 29 -6.84 5.67 2.50
N MET A 30 -6.99 5.55 1.18
CA MET A 30 -6.47 6.55 0.23
C MET A 30 -7.22 7.88 0.32
N ALA A 31 -8.47 7.84 0.79
CA ALA A 31 -9.34 9.00 1.00
C ALA A 31 -9.23 9.61 2.41
N LEU A 32 -8.24 9.21 3.20
CA LEU A 32 -7.95 9.88 4.47
C LEU A 32 -7.61 11.34 4.21
N ASP A 33 -8.23 12.25 4.96
CA ASP A 33 -7.89 13.66 4.91
C ASP A 33 -6.49 13.85 5.51
N THR A 34 -5.54 14.20 4.66
CA THR A 34 -4.15 14.49 5.03
C THR A 34 -3.75 15.91 4.63
N SER A 35 -4.72 16.79 4.40
CA SER A 35 -4.50 18.17 3.94
C SER A 35 -3.68 19.02 4.92
N ALA A 36 -3.67 18.66 6.20
CA ALA A 36 -2.88 19.30 7.24
C ALA A 36 -1.51 18.63 7.51
N ASP A 37 -1.20 17.52 6.84
CA ASP A 37 0.01 16.72 7.11
C ASP A 37 1.16 17.15 6.18
N GLU A 38 2.36 17.30 6.73
CA GLU A 38 3.56 17.63 5.93
C GLU A 38 4.01 16.47 5.03
N ALA A 39 3.60 15.24 5.36
CA ALA A 39 3.92 14.02 4.63
C ALA A 39 2.64 13.17 4.42
N PRO A 40 1.76 13.57 3.49
CA PRO A 40 0.43 12.97 3.30
C PRO A 40 0.46 11.51 2.84
N ASP A 41 1.42 11.14 1.99
CA ASP A 41 1.62 9.77 1.51
C ASP A 41 2.16 8.88 2.63
N PHE A 42 3.15 9.37 3.38
CA PHE A 42 3.66 8.69 4.56
C PHE A 42 2.56 8.47 5.61
N HIS A 43 1.72 9.47 5.85
CA HIS A 43 0.61 9.39 6.81
C HIS A 43 -0.36 8.25 6.42
N VAL A 44 -0.71 8.17 5.15
CA VAL A 44 -1.60 7.11 4.64
C VAL A 44 -0.92 5.74 4.77
N LEU A 45 0.37 5.61 4.41
CA LEU A 45 1.14 4.38 4.53
C LEU A 45 1.22 3.86 5.97
N ILE A 46 1.53 4.73 6.94
CA ILE A 46 1.64 4.32 8.34
C ILE A 46 0.29 3.93 8.93
N LYS A 47 -0.81 4.59 8.51
CA LYS A 47 -2.18 4.22 8.91
C LYS A 47 -2.57 2.86 8.34
N ALA A 48 -2.27 2.59 7.07
CA ALA A 48 -2.52 1.29 6.45
C ALA A 48 -1.71 0.18 7.14
N TYR A 49 -0.42 0.41 7.40
CA TYR A 49 0.45 -0.55 8.09
C TYR A 49 -0.05 -0.90 9.50
N ARG A 50 -0.54 0.09 10.26
CA ARG A 50 -1.09 -0.13 11.62
C ARG A 50 -2.51 -0.70 11.61
N GLY A 51 -3.27 -0.42 10.56
CA GLY A 51 -4.69 -0.76 10.47
C GLY A 51 -4.95 -2.12 9.82
N MET A 52 -4.10 -2.55 8.89
CA MET A 52 -4.36 -3.69 8.00
C MET A 52 -3.52 -4.91 8.34
N VAL A 53 -4.07 -6.10 8.09
CA VAL A 53 -3.29 -7.35 8.04
C VAL A 53 -2.39 -7.38 6.79
N PRO A 54 -1.29 -8.17 6.76
CA PRO A 54 -0.33 -8.15 5.67
C PRO A 54 -0.94 -8.41 4.28
N GLU A 55 -1.92 -9.31 4.20
CA GLU A 55 -2.62 -9.63 2.93
C GLU A 55 -3.42 -8.44 2.38
N ALA A 56 -4.08 -7.67 3.25
CA ALA A 56 -4.77 -6.45 2.87
C ALA A 56 -3.80 -5.31 2.55
N PHE A 57 -2.71 -5.20 3.32
CA PHE A 57 -1.67 -4.21 3.07
C PHE A 57 -0.98 -4.42 1.72
N SER A 58 -0.73 -5.67 1.30
CA SER A 58 -0.19 -5.95 -0.02
C SER A 58 -1.08 -5.40 -1.14
N ARG A 59 -2.39 -5.66 -1.06
CA ARG A 59 -3.38 -5.10 -2.02
C ARG A 59 -3.43 -3.58 -1.96
N PHE A 60 -3.37 -3.00 -0.76
CA PHE A 60 -3.31 -1.56 -0.56
C PHE A 60 -2.13 -0.92 -1.29
N ILE A 61 -0.93 -1.49 -1.16
CA ILE A 61 0.28 -0.96 -1.80
C ILE A 61 0.19 -1.00 -3.33
N ALA A 62 -0.45 -2.02 -3.90
CA ALA A 62 -0.73 -2.07 -5.33
C ALA A 62 -1.62 -0.87 -5.78
N PHE A 63 -2.72 -0.60 -5.06
CA PHE A 63 -3.56 0.58 -5.35
C PHE A 63 -2.82 1.91 -5.13
N PHE A 64 -1.97 1.97 -4.10
CA PHE A 64 -1.20 3.16 -3.75
C PHE A 64 -0.24 3.57 -4.87
N ILE A 65 0.47 2.59 -5.45
CA ILE A 65 1.37 2.82 -6.59
C ILE A 65 0.59 3.11 -7.87
N GLU A 66 -0.51 2.39 -8.12
CA GLU A 66 -1.38 2.64 -9.28
C GLU A 66 -1.95 4.06 -9.28
N ALA A 67 -2.24 4.61 -8.09
CA ALA A 67 -2.66 5.99 -7.90
C ALA A 67 -1.53 7.03 -8.08
N GLY A 68 -0.29 6.59 -8.36
CA GLY A 68 0.86 7.47 -8.57
C GLY A 68 1.39 8.13 -7.30
N ARG A 69 1.09 7.58 -6.11
CA ARG A 69 1.53 8.12 -4.82
C ARG A 69 2.96 7.70 -4.48
N ASN A 70 3.64 8.47 -3.65
CA ASN A 70 5.04 8.26 -3.31
C ASN A 70 5.23 7.28 -2.15
N ILE A 71 5.60 6.04 -2.45
CA ILE A 71 5.87 5.00 -1.42
C ILE A 71 7.09 5.32 -0.54
N ASN A 72 8.00 6.17 -1.04
CA ASN A 72 9.23 6.57 -0.39
C ASN A 72 9.13 7.96 0.25
N GLU A 73 7.92 8.49 0.45
CA GLU A 73 7.75 9.73 1.19
C GLU A 73 8.29 9.58 2.62
N LYS A 74 9.02 10.60 3.05
CA LYS A 74 9.68 10.62 4.35
C LYS A 74 8.81 11.38 5.35
N ASN A 75 8.78 10.90 6.60
CA ASN A 75 8.18 11.65 7.70
C ASN A 75 9.01 12.90 8.07
N TYR A 76 8.55 13.67 9.05
CA TYR A 76 9.25 14.84 9.60
C TYR A 76 10.67 14.54 10.16
N ARG A 77 11.01 13.27 10.40
CA ARG A 77 12.34 12.81 10.84
C ARG A 77 13.22 12.34 9.68
N GLY A 78 12.74 12.41 8.44
CA GLY A 78 13.46 11.95 7.25
C GLY A 78 13.44 10.44 7.05
N GLU A 79 12.50 9.72 7.68
CA GLU A 79 12.41 8.25 7.64
C GLU A 79 11.29 7.77 6.70
N THR A 80 11.55 6.73 5.93
CA THR A 80 10.54 6.07 5.10
C THR A 80 9.75 5.02 5.89
N ILE A 81 8.61 4.60 5.34
CA ILE A 81 7.83 3.50 5.92
C ILE A 81 8.63 2.18 5.97
N LEU A 82 9.52 1.94 5.00
CA LEU A 82 10.36 0.74 5.00
C LEU A 82 11.34 0.74 6.17
N LYS A 83 11.96 1.89 6.46
CA LYS A 83 12.86 2.02 7.62
C LYS A 83 12.13 1.68 8.93
N ILE A 84 10.96 2.28 9.16
CA ILE A 84 10.17 2.07 10.38
C ILE A 84 9.70 0.61 10.51
N THR A 85 9.15 0.04 9.44
CA THR A 85 8.67 -1.35 9.47
C THR A 85 9.79 -2.37 9.64
N SER A 86 11.01 -2.06 9.19
CA SER A 86 12.18 -2.93 9.36
C SER A 86 12.68 -3.00 10.81
N GLU A 87 12.46 -1.95 11.61
CA GLU A 87 12.84 -1.93 13.03
C GLU A 87 11.88 -2.75 13.92
N HIS A 88 10.67 -3.05 13.43
CA HIS A 88 9.64 -3.74 14.19
C HIS A 88 9.74 -5.27 14.05
N LYS A 89 9.94 -5.98 15.17
CA LYS A 89 10.14 -7.45 15.22
C LYS A 89 9.09 -8.28 14.48
N ASN A 90 7.82 -7.86 14.50
CA ASN A 90 6.70 -8.60 13.90
C ASN A 90 6.28 -8.07 12.52
N SER A 91 7.09 -7.21 11.89
CA SER A 91 6.71 -6.49 10.66
C SER A 91 7.43 -6.96 9.41
N LYS A 92 8.16 -8.07 9.51
CA LYS A 92 8.90 -8.66 8.39
C LYS A 92 8.03 -8.81 7.13
N LYS A 93 6.79 -9.30 7.26
CA LYS A 93 5.88 -9.43 6.12
C LYS A 93 5.58 -8.09 5.43
N TYR A 94 5.39 -7.02 6.19
CA TYR A 94 5.12 -5.69 5.65
C TYR A 94 6.36 -5.10 4.97
N ALA A 95 7.54 -5.25 5.59
CA ALA A 95 8.79 -4.81 5.00
C ALA A 95 9.07 -5.52 3.66
N GLU A 96 8.79 -6.81 3.54
CA GLU A 96 8.93 -7.55 2.28
C GLU A 96 7.94 -7.08 1.22
N ILE A 97 6.68 -6.80 1.58
CA ILE A 97 5.69 -6.19 0.65
C ILE A 97 6.20 -4.85 0.13
N LEU A 98 6.70 -3.99 1.03
CA LEU A 98 7.23 -2.67 0.66
C LEU A 98 8.43 -2.78 -0.28
N LYS A 99 9.38 -3.69 -0.02
CA LYS A 99 10.53 -3.92 -0.91
C LYS A 99 10.12 -4.43 -2.28
N GLN A 100 9.16 -5.36 -2.34
CA GLN A 100 8.62 -5.86 -3.61
C GLN A 100 7.96 -4.75 -4.43
N ALA A 101 7.40 -3.77 -3.73
CA ALA A 101 6.79 -2.57 -4.29
C ALA A 101 7.81 -1.46 -4.64
N GLY A 102 9.12 -1.70 -4.46
CA GLY A 102 10.18 -0.74 -4.78
C GLY A 102 10.46 0.30 -3.69
N ALA A 103 10.02 0.07 -2.45
CA ALA A 103 10.33 0.95 -1.34
C ALA A 103 11.81 0.85 -0.94
N GLU A 104 12.37 1.98 -0.50
CA GLU A 104 13.75 2.15 -0.08
C GLU A 104 13.82 2.72 1.34
N SER A 105 14.88 2.38 2.08
CA SER A 105 15.08 2.75 3.49
C SER A 105 15.85 4.05 3.66
#